data_AF-A0A4Y2Q947-F1
#
_entry.id   AF-A0A4Y2Q947-F1
#
_cell.length_a   1.000
_cell.length_b   1.000
_cell.length_c   1.000
_cell.angle_alpha   90.00
_cell.angle_beta   90.00
_cell.angle_gamma   90.00
#
_symmetry.space_group_name_H-M   'P 1'
#
loop_
_entity.id
_entity.type
_entity.pdbx_description
1 polymer ?
#
loop_
_entity_poly.entity_id
_entity_poly.type
_entity_poly.pdbx_seq_one_letter_code
_entity_poly.pdbx_strand_id
1 'polypeptide(L)'
;MEKLLMVWVTEKQLKGDTLTQGIICEKARAIYGDLLNQTPRTSTDEASEDSFKASRGWFDNFRKRTGIHSVVRHGEAASSDVKAAEDYLKTFSELIEANGYIP
;
A
#
# COMPACT_ATOMS: atom_id res chain seq x y z
N MET A 1 0.18 6.80 -15.44
CA MET A 1 -0.48 6.77 -14.11
C MET A 1 0.17 5.76 -13.16
N GLU A 2 0.15 4.45 -13.42
CA GLU A 2 0.60 3.43 -12.44
C GLU A 2 2.03 3.62 -11.91
N LYS A 3 2.98 4.09 -12.74
CA LYS A 3 4.36 4.40 -12.30
C LYS A 3 4.40 5.52 -11.23
N LEU A 4 3.66 6.61 -11.45
CA LEU A 4 3.55 7.72 -10.50
C LEU A 4 2.88 7.26 -9.20
N LEU A 5 1.86 6.41 -9.32
CA LEU A 5 1.20 5.83 -8.16
C LEU A 5 2.17 4.94 -7.36
N MET A 6 2.99 4.14 -8.02
CA MET A 6 3.98 3.28 -7.37
C MET A 6 5.01 4.10 -6.57
N VAL A 7 5.56 5.16 -7.16
CA VAL A 7 6.49 6.08 -6.46
C VAL A 7 5.84 6.63 -5.19
N TRP A 8 4.60 7.13 -5.30
CA TRP A 8 3.86 7.65 -4.17
C TRP A 8 3.58 6.60 -3.09
N VAL A 9 3.22 5.36 -3.47
CA VAL A 9 3.01 4.26 -2.52
C VAL A 9 4.31 3.94 -1.77
N THR A 10 5.43 3.84 -2.47
CA THR A 10 6.74 3.56 -1.86
C THR A 10 7.13 4.65 -0.86
N GLU A 11 6.99 5.92 -1.23
CA GLU A 11 7.26 7.05 -0.33
C GLU A 11 6.41 7.00 0.94
N LYS A 12 5.15 6.58 0.82
CA LYS A 12 4.23 6.45 1.94
C LYS A 12 4.59 5.29 2.85
N GLN A 13 4.93 4.14 2.28
CA GLN A 13 5.40 2.99 3.06
C GLN A 13 6.72 3.27 3.79
N LEU A 14 7.65 4.00 3.17
CA LEU A 14 8.91 4.41 3.80
C LEU A 14 8.71 5.32 5.01
N LYS A 15 7.63 6.10 5.03
CA LYS A 15 7.25 6.95 6.17
C LYS A 15 6.50 6.18 7.26
N GLY A 16 6.21 4.90 7.05
CA GLY A 16 5.37 4.10 7.95
C GLY A 16 3.88 4.40 7.84
N ASP A 17 3.44 5.10 6.78
CA ASP A 17 2.02 5.41 6.60
C ASP A 17 1.24 4.14 6.26
N THR A 18 0.10 3.97 6.92
CA THR A 18 -0.83 2.89 6.58
C THR A 18 -1.61 3.23 5.32
N LEU A 19 -1.41 2.46 4.25
CA LEU A 19 -2.17 2.59 3.02
C LEU A 19 -3.29 1.57 2.98
N THR A 20 -4.49 2.03 2.60
CA THR A 20 -5.65 1.17 2.34
C THR A 20 -5.96 1.13 0.86
N GLN A 21 -6.74 0.13 0.42
CA GLN A 21 -7.20 0.06 -0.96
C GLN A 21 -7.91 1.37 -1.40
N GLY A 22 -8.76 1.92 -0.55
CA GLY A 22 -9.52 3.14 -0.85
C GLY A 22 -8.60 4.32 -1.16
N ILE A 23 -7.61 4.55 -0.29
CA ILE A 23 -6.60 5.60 -0.43
C ILE A 23 -5.82 5.44 -1.75
N ILE A 24 -5.40 4.21 -2.08
CA ILE A 24 -4.65 3.95 -3.31
C ILE A 24 -5.53 4.18 -4.55
N CYS A 25 -6.78 3.73 -4.53
CA CYS A 25 -7.71 3.92 -5.65
C CYS A 25 -8.04 5.39 -5.87
N GLU A 26 -8.24 6.16 -4.80
CA GLU A 26 -8.48 7.60 -4.87
C GLU A 26 -7.27 8.33 -5.46
N LYS A 27 -6.07 8.04 -4.97
CA LYS A 27 -4.84 8.63 -5.51
C LYS A 27 -4.63 8.28 -6.99
N ALA A 28 -4.97 7.06 -7.39
CA ALA A 28 -4.89 6.64 -8.79
C ALA A 28 -5.82 7.45 -9.71
N ARG A 29 -7.05 7.73 -9.26
CA ARG A 29 -8.00 8.59 -9.99
C ARG A 29 -7.50 10.03 -10.09
N ALA A 30 -6.94 10.58 -9.01
CA ALA A 30 -6.36 11.92 -9.01
C ALA A 30 -5.21 12.04 -10.02
N ILE A 31 -4.25 11.12 -9.99
CA ILE A 31 -3.13 11.09 -10.95
C ILE A 31 -3.64 10.95 -12.38
N TYR A 32 -4.67 10.14 -12.61
CA TYR A 32 -5.27 10.00 -13.95
C TYR A 32 -5.89 11.32 -14.43
N GLY A 33 -6.65 12.01 -13.58
CA GLY A 33 -7.22 13.33 -13.88
C GLY A 33 -6.16 14.38 -14.19
N ASP A 34 -5.09 14.44 -13.39
CA ASP A 34 -3.98 15.37 -13.60
C ASP A 34 -3.29 15.14 -14.96
N LEU A 35 -3.09 13.88 -15.35
CA LEU A 35 -2.50 13.54 -16.64
C LEU A 35 -3.40 13.95 -17.81
N LEU A 36 -4.72 13.80 -17.68
CA LEU A 36 -5.66 14.26 -18.70
C LEU A 36 -5.61 15.78 -18.87
N ASN A 37 -5.49 16.53 -17.77
CA ASN A 37 -5.43 17.99 -17.80
C ASN A 37 -4.12 18.53 -18.39
N GLN A 38 -3.04 17.74 -18.36
CA GLN A 38 -1.73 18.13 -18.91
C GLN A 38 -1.56 17.82 -20.40
N THR A 39 -2.46 17.03 -21.00
CA THR A 39 -2.35 16.66 -22.41
C THR A 39 -3.17 17.65 -23.24
N PRO A 40 -2.56 18.46 -24.15
CA PRO A 40 -3.31 19.36 -25.02
C PRO A 40 -4.26 18.53 -25.88
N ARG A 41 -5.57 18.72 -25.72
CA ARG A 41 -6.62 18.00 -26.45
C ARG A 41 -6.39 18.06 -27.96
N THR A 42 -5.79 17.03 -28.55
CA THR A 42 -6.04 16.69 -29.95
C THR A 42 -7.30 15.84 -29.98
N SER A 43 -8.37 16.44 -30.50
CA SER A 43 -9.57 15.80 -31.05
C SER A 43 -10.26 14.74 -30.21
N THR A 44 -11.46 15.08 -29.74
CA THR A 44 -12.65 14.22 -29.92
C THR A 44 -12.42 12.74 -29.64
N ASP A 45 -12.28 12.39 -28.38
CA ASP A 45 -12.84 11.12 -27.91
C ASP A 45 -13.17 11.33 -26.44
N GLU A 46 -14.46 11.55 -26.19
CA GLU A 46 -15.10 10.97 -25.03
C GLU A 46 -14.59 11.44 -23.66
N ALA A 47 -15.15 12.56 -23.21
CA ALA A 47 -15.55 12.71 -21.80
C ALA A 47 -16.72 11.74 -21.46
N SER A 48 -16.57 10.48 -21.87
CA SER A 48 -17.60 9.46 -21.91
C SER A 48 -17.41 8.47 -20.77
N GLU A 49 -18.37 7.59 -20.64
CA GLU A 49 -18.67 6.74 -19.50
C GLU A 49 -17.50 5.84 -19.00
N ASP A 50 -16.39 5.77 -19.77
CA ASP A 50 -15.14 5.02 -19.55
C ASP A 50 -14.05 5.74 -18.72
N SER A 51 -14.42 6.67 -17.84
CA SER A 51 -13.46 7.26 -16.88
C SER A 51 -12.72 6.16 -16.10
N PHE A 52 -11.42 6.31 -15.86
CA PHE A 52 -10.64 5.36 -15.05
C PHE A 52 -11.28 5.14 -13.66
N LYS A 53 -11.89 3.97 -13.45
CA LYS A 53 -12.71 3.70 -12.25
C LYS A 53 -11.90 3.34 -11.00
N ALA A 54 -10.61 2.99 -11.14
CA ALA A 54 -9.82 2.38 -10.07
C ALA A 54 -10.61 1.26 -9.35
N SER A 55 -11.11 0.30 -10.14
CA SER A 55 -11.96 -0.79 -9.64
C SER A 55 -11.18 -1.77 -8.77
N ARG A 56 -11.89 -2.66 -8.07
CA ARG A 56 -11.26 -3.74 -7.29
C ARG A 56 -10.35 -4.61 -8.16
N GLY A 57 -10.82 -5.04 -9.33
CA GLY A 57 -10.02 -5.85 -10.25
C GLY A 57 -8.78 -5.14 -10.77
N TRP A 58 -8.88 -3.83 -11.03
CA TRP A 58 -7.72 -3.03 -11.39
C TRP A 58 -6.70 -2.98 -10.23
N PHE A 59 -7.15 -2.71 -9.00
CA PHE A 59 -6.27 -2.67 -7.84
C PHE A 59 -5.55 -4.00 -7.58
N ASP A 60 -6.27 -5.12 -7.71
CA ASP A 60 -5.68 -6.45 -7.55
C ASP A 60 -4.60 -6.72 -8.61
N ASN A 61 -4.83 -6.30 -9.86
CA ASN A 61 -3.83 -6.38 -10.93
C ASN A 61 -2.62 -5.46 -10.68
N PHE A 62 -2.87 -4.23 -10.22
CA PHE A 62 -1.81 -3.28 -9.83
C PHE A 62 -0.92 -3.88 -8.74
N ARG A 63 -1.50 -4.46 -7.68
CA ARG A 63 -0.74 -5.15 -6.62
C ARG A 63 0.09 -6.32 -7.15
N LYS A 64 -0.49 -7.17 -7.99
CA LYS A 64 0.21 -8.31 -8.59
C LYS A 64 1.42 -7.87 -9.42
N ARG A 65 1.28 -6.79 -10.20
CA ARG A 65 2.35 -6.23 -11.04
C ARG A 65 3.47 -5.57 -10.25
N THR A 66 3.14 -4.93 -9.14
CA THR A 66 4.06 -4.11 -8.35
C THR A 66 4.68 -4.84 -7.17
N GLY A 67 4.17 -6.01 -6.80
CA GLY A 67 4.64 -6.77 -5.62
C GLY A 67 4.23 -6.14 -4.29
N ILE A 68 3.23 -5.24 -4.27
CA ILE A 68 2.80 -4.60 -3.02
C ILE A 68 1.97 -5.59 -2.20
N HIS A 69 2.58 -6.16 -1.16
CA HIS A 69 1.96 -7.17 -0.29
C HIS A 69 1.26 -6.59 0.96
N SER A 70 1.63 -5.39 1.42
CA SER A 70 1.27 -4.83 2.74
C SER A 70 0.25 -3.68 2.72
N VAL A 71 -0.72 -3.68 1.81
CA VAL A 71 -1.83 -2.71 1.90
C VAL A 71 -2.84 -3.22 2.94
N VAL A 72 -3.16 -2.40 3.94
CA VAL A 72 -4.19 -2.71 4.92
C VAL A 72 -5.53 -2.85 4.20
N ARG A 73 -6.01 -4.09 4.13
CA ARG A 73 -7.40 -4.35 3.75
C ARG A 73 -8.28 -3.94 4.92
N HIS A 74 -9.37 -3.23 4.65
CA HIS A 74 -10.41 -3.04 5.67
C HIS A 74 -10.78 -4.41 6.25
N GLY A 75 -10.55 -4.59 7.55
CA GLY A 75 -10.78 -5.85 8.28
C GLY A 75 -9.52 -6.53 8.83
N GLU A 76 -8.34 -6.25 8.28
CA GLU A 76 -7.07 -6.73 8.84
C GLU A 76 -6.35 -5.55 9.50
N ALA A 77 -6.74 -5.25 10.74
CA ALA A 77 -5.74 -4.71 11.63
C ALA A 77 -4.69 -5.82 11.75
N ALA A 78 -3.57 -5.70 11.04
CA ALA A 78 -2.35 -6.34 11.46
C ALA A 78 -2.01 -5.67 12.80
N SER A 79 -2.66 -6.14 13.85
CA SER A 79 -2.28 -5.87 15.23
C SER A 79 -0.90 -6.50 15.31
N SER A 80 0.12 -5.69 15.02
CA SER A 80 1.43 -5.91 15.56
C SER A 80 1.21 -5.83 17.06
N ASP A 81 0.99 -6.98 17.69
CA ASP A 81 0.79 -7.07 19.13
C ASP A 81 2.17 -6.84 19.76
N VAL A 82 2.53 -5.56 19.86
CA VAL A 82 3.81 -5.10 20.42
C VAL A 82 4.03 -5.72 21.78
N LYS A 83 2.95 -5.90 22.55
CA LYS A 83 2.97 -6.56 23.85
C LYS A 83 3.35 -8.05 23.72
N ALA A 84 2.78 -8.78 22.77
CA ALA A 84 3.17 -10.17 22.53
C ALA A 84 4.64 -10.30 22.07
N ALA A 85 5.15 -9.32 21.31
CA ALA A 85 6.56 -9.28 20.92
C ALA A 85 7.49 -8.96 22.11
N GLU A 86 7.11 -8.03 22.98
CA GLU A 86 7.84 -7.70 24.21
C GLU A 86 7.85 -8.87 25.20
N ASP A 87 6.71 -9.52 25.40
CA ASP A 87 6.59 -10.71 26.25
C ASP A 87 7.47 -11.86 25.70
N TYR A 88 7.48 -12.06 24.38
CA TYR A 88 8.36 -13.05 23.74
C TYR A 88 9.85 -12.73 23.94
N LEU A 89 10.26 -11.47 23.77
CA LEU A 89 11.65 -11.07 24.01
C LEU A 89 12.07 -11.32 25.45
N LYS A 90 11.19 -11.04 26.42
CA LYS A 90 11.46 -11.29 27.82
C LYS A 90 11.64 -12.79 28.11
N THR A 91 10.71 -13.63 27.66
CA THR A 91 10.80 -15.09 27.84
C THR A 91 12.03 -15.67 27.13
N PHE A 92 12.38 -15.13 25.96
CA PHE A 92 13.55 -15.55 25.21
C PHE A 92 14.86 -15.19 25.93
N SER A 93 14.96 -13.98 26.49
CA SER A 93 16.10 -13.55 27.32
C SER A 93 16.25 -14.44 28.56
N GLU A 94 15.15 -14.72 29.27
CA GLU A 94 15.15 -15.63 30.43
C GLU A 94 15.64 -17.04 30.07
N LEU A 95 15.28 -17.55 28.88
CA LEU A 95 15.71 -18.86 28.40
C LEU A 95 17.21 -18.89 28.03
N ILE A 96 17.72 -17.82 27.43
CA ILE A 96 19.16 -17.67 27.10
C ILE A 96 20.00 -17.69 28.39
N GLU A 97 19.59 -16.91 29.39
CA GLU A 97 20.26 -16.84 30.68
C GLU A 97 20.19 -18.18 31.43
N ALA A 98 19.03 -18.83 31.46
CA ALA A 98 18.82 -20.10 32.15
C ALA A 98 19.64 -21.26 31.54
N ASN A 99 19.79 -21.28 30.23
CA ASN A 99 20.54 -22.33 29.53
C ASN A 99 22.02 -21.99 29.34
N GLY A 100 22.48 -20.84 29.84
CA GLY A 100 23.88 -20.42 29.73
C GLY A 100 24.34 -20.19 28.29
N TYR A 101 23.41 -19.90 27.38
CA TYR A 101 23.76 -19.51 26.02
C TYR A 101 24.40 -18.12 26.08
N ILE A 102 25.67 -18.03 25.70
CA ILE A 102 26.37 -16.76 25.59
C ILE A 102 26.09 -16.21 24.17
N PRO A 103 25.71 -14.92 24.03
CA PRO A 103 25.45 -14.29 22.73
C PRO A 103 26.61 -14.41 21.73
#